data_AF-A0A0K2GCS3-F1
#
_entry.id   AF-A0A0K2GCS3-F1
#
_cell.length_a   1.000
_cell.length_b   1.000
_cell.length_c   1.000
_cell.angle_alpha   90.00
_cell.angle_beta   90.00
_cell.angle_gamma   90.00
#
_symmetry.space_group_name_H-M   'P 1'
#
loop_
_entity.id
_entity.type
_entity.pdbx_description
1 polymer ?
#
loop_
_entity_poly.entity_id
_entity_poly.type
_entity_poly.pdbx_seq_one_letter_code
_entity_poly.pdbx_strand_id
1 'polypeptide(L)'
;MEEKKITIPKGVRVRLVFDYADRNGNAHQFTVHSAQTEVTAQRITADGPKSSAVEFTVGERGEEFYRISCDLPCLAMEELTDYLLFVGQKS
;
A
#
# COMPACT_ATOMS: atom_id res chain seq x y z
N MET A 1 -2.05 13.14 12.66
CA MET A 1 -1.83 12.05 11.69
C MET A 1 -0.49 12.32 11.02
N GLU A 2 0.51 11.46 11.24
CA GLU A 2 1.86 11.65 10.71
C GLU A 2 1.92 11.02 9.31
N GLU A 3 2.01 11.84 8.26
CA GLU A 3 2.10 11.34 6.88
C GLU A 3 3.50 10.78 6.61
N LYS A 4 3.61 9.47 6.37
CA LYS A 4 4.85 8.87 5.91
C LYS A 4 4.92 8.96 4.39
N LYS A 5 5.82 9.83 3.90
CA LYS A 5 6.04 10.09 2.47
C LYS A 5 7.27 9.36 1.99
N ILE A 6 7.14 8.61 0.90
CA ILE A 6 8.26 7.96 0.21
C ILE A 6 8.25 8.46 -1.23
N THR A 7 9.40 8.92 -1.73
CA THR A 7 9.54 9.30 -3.14
C THR A 7 10.24 8.20 -3.90
N ILE A 8 9.63 7.72 -4.99
CA ILE A 8 10.18 6.65 -5.84
C ILE A 8 10.29 7.18 -7.27
N PRO A 9 11.45 7.01 -7.97
CA PRO A 9 11.60 7.49 -9.33
C PRO A 9 10.61 6.86 -10.32
N LYS A 10 10.14 7.65 -11.28
CA LYS A 10 9.29 7.18 -12.39
C LYS A 10 9.98 6.06 -13.18
N GLY A 11 9.21 5.02 -13.51
CA GLY A 11 9.63 3.85 -14.28
C GLY A 11 10.26 2.74 -13.44
N VAL A 12 10.41 2.93 -12.13
CA VAL A 12 10.90 1.87 -11.24
C VAL A 12 9.80 0.84 -11.01
N ARG A 13 10.13 -0.44 -11.19
CA ARG A 13 9.28 -1.55 -10.76
C ARG A 13 9.41 -1.72 -9.25
N VAL A 14 8.30 -1.58 -8.54
CA VAL A 14 8.21 -1.70 -7.09
C VAL A 14 7.50 -3.00 -6.72
N ARG A 15 7.98 -3.64 -5.66
CA ARG A 15 7.28 -4.70 -4.94
C ARG A 15 7.03 -4.23 -3.52
N LEU A 16 5.77 -3.97 -3.18
CA LEU A 16 5.37 -3.68 -1.81
C LEU A 16 4.97 -4.98 -1.13
N VAL A 17 5.52 -5.22 0.06
CA VAL A 17 5.24 -6.40 0.88
C VAL A 17 4.51 -5.95 2.14
N PHE A 18 3.38 -6.59 2.43
CA PHE A 18 2.55 -6.37 3.59
C PHE A 18 2.67 -7.58 4.51
N ASP A 19 3.30 -7.38 5.67
CA ASP A 19 3.45 -8.43 6.68
C ASP A 19 2.46 -8.23 7.82
N TYR A 20 1.88 -9.34 8.27
CA TYR A 20 0.90 -9.37 9.34
C TYR A 20 1.54 -9.05 10.69
N ALA A 21 1.22 -7.89 11.25
CA ALA A 21 1.71 -7.45 12.56
C ALA A 21 0.60 -7.14 13.58
N ASP A 22 -0.68 -7.37 13.22
CA ASP A 22 -1.81 -7.07 14.10
C ASP A 22 -1.89 -8.06 15.27
N ARG A 23 -1.90 -7.52 16.49
CA ARG A 23 -1.97 -8.30 17.74
C ARG A 23 -3.39 -8.62 18.17
N ASN A 24 -4.38 -7.92 17.62
CA ASN A 24 -5.80 -8.07 17.92
C ASN A 24 -6.47 -9.14 17.05
N GLY A 25 -5.74 -9.75 16.11
CA GLY A 25 -6.25 -10.86 15.29
C GLY A 25 -7.09 -10.42 14.09
N ASN A 26 -7.20 -9.12 13.79
CA ASN A 26 -7.99 -8.66 12.64
C ASN A 26 -7.33 -9.06 11.32
N ALA A 27 -8.14 -9.32 10.31
CA ALA A 27 -7.67 -9.49 8.94
C ALA A 27 -7.39 -8.13 8.27
N HIS A 28 -6.43 -8.10 7.36
CA HIS A 28 -6.10 -6.91 6.57
C HIS A 28 -6.04 -7.23 5.09
N GLN A 29 -6.41 -6.26 4.26
CA GLN A 29 -6.26 -6.31 2.82
C GLN A 29 -5.93 -4.91 2.32
N PHE A 30 -4.78 -4.76 1.67
CA PHE A 30 -4.28 -3.45 1.26
C PHE A 30 -4.45 -3.23 -0.24
N THR A 31 -4.87 -2.02 -0.61
CA THR A 31 -4.95 -1.59 -2.00
C THR A 31 -4.06 -0.39 -2.24
N VAL A 32 -3.24 -0.50 -3.27
CA VAL A 32 -2.48 0.62 -3.84
C VAL A 32 -3.33 1.24 -4.93
N HIS A 33 -3.74 2.49 -4.75
CA HIS A 33 -4.58 3.18 -5.72
C HIS A 33 -4.07 4.58 -6.08
N SER A 34 -4.38 4.99 -7.31
CA SER A 34 -4.13 6.30 -7.92
C SER A 34 -5.27 6.58 -8.92
N ALA A 35 -5.16 7.64 -9.71
CA ALA A 35 -6.15 7.93 -10.75
C ALA A 35 -6.28 6.81 -11.83
N GLN A 36 -5.23 6.02 -12.07
CA GLN A 36 -5.15 5.10 -13.22
C GLN A 36 -4.63 3.69 -12.88
N THR A 37 -4.27 3.47 -11.62
CA THR A 37 -3.75 2.21 -11.11
C THR A 37 -4.49 1.87 -9.83
N GLU A 38 -4.98 0.64 -9.75
CA GLU A 38 -5.59 0.03 -8.58
C GLU A 38 -5.09 -1.42 -8.50
N VAL A 39 -4.35 -1.75 -7.44
CA VAL A 39 -3.79 -3.08 -7.24
C VAL A 39 -4.00 -3.50 -5.79
N THR A 40 -4.74 -4.57 -5.60
CA THR A 40 -5.12 -5.08 -4.29
C THR A 40 -4.29 -6.31 -3.94
N ALA A 41 -3.71 -6.29 -2.74
CA ALA A 41 -3.00 -7.43 -2.16
C ALA A 41 -3.98 -8.55 -1.80
N GLN A 42 -3.49 -9.78 -1.70
CA GLN A 42 -4.24 -10.84 -1.03
C GLN A 42 -4.46 -10.51 0.45
N ARG A 43 -5.57 -10.99 1.00
CA ARG A 43 -5.91 -10.85 2.42
C ARG A 43 -4.88 -11.57 3.31
N ILE A 44 -4.39 -10.88 4.34
CA ILE A 44 -3.52 -11.42 5.39
C ILE A 44 -4.27 -11.54 6.72
N THR A 45 -4.05 -12.61 7.49
CA THR A 45 -4.83 -12.90 8.71
C THR A 45 -4.01 -13.54 9.84
N ALA A 46 -4.61 -13.66 11.04
CA ALA A 46 -4.01 -14.32 12.20
C ALA A 46 -3.73 -15.81 12.00
N ASP A 47 -4.54 -16.47 11.18
CA ASP A 47 -4.64 -17.92 11.00
C ASP A 47 -4.38 -18.37 9.54
N GLY A 48 -4.10 -17.43 8.65
CA GLY A 48 -3.91 -17.64 7.22
C GLY A 48 -2.60 -17.04 6.71
N PRO A 49 -2.56 -16.59 5.45
CA PRO A 49 -1.38 -15.94 4.88
C PRO A 49 -0.90 -14.79 5.76
N LYS A 50 0.39 -14.82 6.11
CA LYS A 50 1.04 -13.81 6.96
C LYS A 50 1.73 -12.69 6.20
N SER A 51 1.85 -12.87 4.89
CA SER A 51 2.49 -11.92 4.01
C SER A 51 1.77 -11.90 2.68
N SER A 52 1.74 -10.75 2.05
CA SER A 52 1.16 -10.54 0.73
C SER A 52 1.93 -9.43 0.03
N ALA A 53 1.95 -9.43 -1.30
CA ALA A 53 2.66 -8.43 -2.06
C ALA A 53 1.88 -7.96 -3.26
N VAL A 54 2.14 -6.71 -3.65
CA VAL A 54 1.71 -6.13 -4.91
C VAL A 54 2.93 -5.63 -5.67
N GLU A 55 2.87 -5.74 -6.99
CA GLU A 55 3.91 -5.25 -7.89
C GLU A 55 3.32 -4.31 -8.92
N PHE A 56 3.98 -3.18 -9.15
CA PHE A 56 3.58 -2.20 -10.16
C PHE A 56 4.78 -1.36 -10.61
N THR A 57 4.64 -0.68 -11.74
CA THR A 57 5.65 0.28 -12.24
C THR A 57 5.23 1.70 -11.87
N VAL A 58 6.11 2.45 -11.23
CA VAL A 58 5.82 3.79 -10.70
C VAL A 58 5.69 4.81 -11.84
N GLY A 59 4.60 5.57 -11.86
CA GLY A 59 4.32 6.65 -12.80
C GLY A 59 4.20 6.21 -14.26
N GLU A 60 4.06 4.90 -14.54
CA GLU A 60 3.98 4.37 -15.91
C GLU A 60 2.78 4.94 -16.68
N ARG A 61 1.68 5.25 -15.97
CA ARG A 61 0.45 5.80 -16.54
C ARG A 61 0.28 7.30 -16.25
N GLY A 62 1.35 7.96 -15.81
CA GLY A 62 1.33 9.40 -15.52
C GLY A 62 0.80 9.74 -14.13
N GLU A 63 0.81 8.79 -13.20
CA GLU A 63 0.51 9.03 -11.79
C GLU A 63 1.54 9.97 -11.16
N GLU A 64 1.07 10.89 -10.31
CA GLU A 64 1.92 11.78 -9.51
C GLU A 64 2.18 11.21 -8.10
N PHE A 65 1.24 10.40 -7.61
CA PHE A 65 1.37 9.69 -6.34
C PHE A 65 0.45 8.45 -6.31
N TYR A 66 0.73 7.56 -5.36
CA TYR A 66 -0.11 6.42 -5.00
C TYR A 66 -0.47 6.51 -3.52
N ARG A 67 -1.69 6.09 -3.18
CA ARG A 67 -2.17 5.92 -1.81
C ARG A 67 -2.23 4.43 -1.49
N ILE A 68 -1.91 4.09 -0.25
CA ILE A 68 -2.09 2.73 0.28
C ILE A 68 -3.19 2.80 1.33
N SER A 69 -4.28 2.07 1.10
CA SER A 69 -5.40 1.94 2.04
C SER A 69 -5.57 0.49 2.49
N CYS A 70 -6.11 0.29 3.69
CA CYS A 70 -6.68 -1.01 4.08
C CYS A 70 -8.18 -0.99 3.78
N ASP A 71 -8.68 -1.98 3.03
CA ASP A 71 -10.08 -2.01 2.56
C ASP A 71 -11.02 -2.71 3.55
N LEU A 72 -10.48 -3.34 4.59
CA LEU A 72 -11.27 -4.04 5.60
C LEU A 72 -11.50 -3.14 6.82
N PRO A 73 -12.73 -3.13 7.39
CA PRO A 73 -13.00 -2.42 8.61
C PRO A 73 -12.21 -3.07 9.75
N CYS A 74 -11.19 -2.38 10.26
CA CYS A 74 -10.49 -2.78 11.47
C CYS A 74 -10.83 -1.80 12.60
N LEU A 75 -10.79 -2.28 13.84
CA LEU A 75 -11.06 -1.45 15.04
C LEU A 75 -10.11 -0.25 15.18
N ALA A 76 -8.99 -0.25 14.43
CA ALA A 76 -7.96 0.78 14.44
C ALA A 76 -8.12 1.83 13.32
N MET A 77 -9.34 2.08 12.81
CA MET A 77 -9.55 3.10 11.76
C MET A 77 -9.06 4.50 12.18
N GLU A 78 -9.00 4.79 13.48
CA GLU A 78 -8.47 6.06 14.01
C GLU A 78 -6.93 6.16 13.98
N GLU A 79 -6.22 5.04 13.88
CA GLU A 79 -4.75 4.96 13.86
C GLU A 79 -4.19 4.62 12.47
N LEU A 80 -5.02 4.64 11.43
CA LEU A 80 -4.57 4.41 10.07
C LEU A 80 -3.54 5.47 9.68
N THR A 81 -2.33 5.01 9.41
CA THR A 81 -1.29 5.83 8.80
C THR A 81 -1.50 5.80 7.30
N ASP A 82 -1.87 6.93 6.72
CA ASP A 82 -1.88 7.08 5.26
C ASP A 82 -0.45 7.08 4.75
N TYR A 83 -0.10 6.04 3.99
CA TYR A 83 1.17 5.99 3.27
C TYR A 83 0.98 6.56 1.87
N LEU A 84 1.75 7.61 1.56
CA LEU A 84 1.79 8.23 0.25
C LEU A 84 3.11 7.94 -0.43
N LEU A 85 3.04 7.31 -1.61
CA LEU A 85 4.19 7.10 -2.48
C LEU A 85 4.17 8.17 -3.57
N PHE A 86 5.10 9.12 -3.52
CA PHE A 86 5.24 10.17 -4.53
C PHE A 86 6.11 9.71 -5.69
N VAL A 87 5.72 10.11 -6.90
CA VAL A 87 6.50 9.85 -8.11
C VAL A 87 7.57 10.92 -8.27
N GLY A 88 8.83 10.52 -8.12
CA GLY A 88 9.99 11.36 -8.38
C GLY A 88 10.33 11.42 -9.86
N GLN A 89 11.06 12.46 -10.27
CA GLN A 89 11.63 12.51 -11.62
C GLN A 89 12.68 11.41 -11.80
N LYS A 90 12.79 10.91 -13.03
CA LYS A 90 13.82 9.96 -13.42
C LYS A 90 15.14 10.73 -13.50
N SER A 91 16.09 10.43 -12.63
CA SER A 91 17.47 10.93 -12.70
C SER A 91 18.18 10.41 -13.94
#